data_AF-A0A922VM95-F1
#
_entry.id   AF-A0A922VM95-F1
#
_cell.length_a   1.000
_cell.length_b   1.000
_cell.length_c   1.000
_cell.angle_alpha   90.00
_cell.angle_beta   90.00
_cell.angle_gamma   90.00
#
_symmetry.space_group_name_H-M   'P 1'
#
loop_
_entity.id
_entity.type
_entity.pdbx_description
1 polymer ?
#
loop_
_entity_poly.entity_id
_entity_poly.type
_entity_poly.pdbx_seq_one_letter_code
_entity_poly.pdbx_strand_id
1 'polypeptide(L)'
;MPVDLPPEPEAPALSQPAAYEARANERVALRSQIVRLEGQHAEAVAARDRAIARKAVDGSEAARAASDAAIGAVIRIEAELDGVRSALARLTAQAEANAEASALNKAAAQVKAAAQTAQDMLALAGEADAALTAFVAAHRALGEKLAVLHGLAPSRFHDGLFGGGNGLTQALLATAAKNQLAAGGIVPRAAFPNPIAATLIAAVEHFTKPLIEEAAGLQPAPVDRD
;
A
#
# COMPACT_ATOMS: atom_id res chain seq x y z
N MET A 1 -7.73 -20.15 24.43
CA MET A 1 -8.77 -19.94 23.40
C MET A 1 -8.04 -19.47 22.15
N PRO A 2 -8.00 -20.23 21.05
CA PRO A 2 -7.45 -19.71 19.81
C PRO A 2 -8.31 -18.52 19.36
N VAL A 3 -7.66 -17.39 19.10
CA VAL A 3 -8.31 -16.20 18.57
C VAL A 3 -8.60 -16.50 17.10
N ASP A 4 -9.88 -16.62 16.78
CA ASP A 4 -10.36 -16.73 15.41
C ASP A 4 -10.06 -15.39 14.74
N LEU A 5 -8.94 -15.32 14.00
CA LEU A 5 -8.61 -14.16 13.20
C LEU A 5 -9.67 -14.04 12.10
N PRO A 6 -10.30 -12.87 11.91
CA PRO A 6 -11.20 -12.68 10.80
C PRO A 6 -10.45 -13.00 9.50
N PRO A 7 -11.10 -13.63 8.51
CA PRO A 7 -10.46 -13.94 7.24
C PRO A 7 -9.84 -12.65 6.71
N GLU A 8 -8.55 -12.73 6.32
CA GLU A 8 -7.89 -11.65 5.60
C GLU A 8 -8.86 -11.16 4.52
N PRO A 9 -9.13 -9.85 4.41
CA PRO A 9 -9.93 -9.36 3.31
C PRO A 9 -9.21 -9.81 2.05
N GLU A 10 -9.82 -10.75 1.32
CA GLU A 10 -9.30 -11.26 0.06
C GLU A 10 -8.85 -10.05 -0.73
N ALA A 11 -7.54 -9.94 -0.95
CA ALA A 11 -6.97 -8.88 -1.75
C ALA A 11 -7.84 -8.81 -3.01
N PRO A 12 -8.48 -7.66 -3.32
CA PRO A 12 -9.50 -7.59 -4.35
C PRO A 12 -8.90 -8.23 -5.58
N ALA A 13 -9.46 -9.40 -5.95
CA ALA A 13 -8.83 -10.33 -6.88
C ALA A 13 -8.19 -9.51 -7.99
N LEU A 14 -6.84 -9.53 -8.03
CA LEU A 14 -6.09 -8.90 -9.09
C LEU A 14 -6.78 -9.33 -10.36
N SER A 15 -7.45 -8.36 -10.97
CA SER A 15 -8.18 -8.42 -12.21
C SER A 15 -7.77 -9.61 -13.08
N GLN A 16 -8.71 -10.50 -13.36
CA GLN A 16 -8.49 -11.69 -14.16
C GLN A 16 -7.67 -11.32 -15.42
N PRO A 17 -6.45 -11.86 -15.59
CA PRO A 17 -5.57 -11.53 -16.72
C PRO A 17 -6.30 -11.69 -18.07
N ALA A 18 -7.18 -12.69 -18.16
CA ALA A 18 -8.02 -12.95 -19.32
C ALA A 18 -8.97 -11.78 -19.68
N ALA A 19 -9.50 -11.05 -18.70
CA ALA A 19 -10.37 -9.89 -18.95
C ALA A 19 -9.57 -8.68 -19.45
N TYR A 20 -8.35 -8.49 -18.96
CA TYR A 20 -7.43 -7.46 -19.46
C TYR A 20 -6.97 -7.76 -20.89
N GLU A 21 -6.60 -9.01 -21.17
CA GLU A 21 -6.24 -9.46 -22.51
C GLU A 21 -7.42 -9.34 -23.48
N ALA A 22 -8.64 -9.71 -23.06
CA ALA A 22 -9.85 -9.53 -23.87
C ALA A 22 -10.09 -8.06 -24.25
N ARG A 23 -10.03 -7.14 -23.28
CA ARG A 23 -10.19 -5.69 -23.54
C ARG A 23 -9.05 -5.12 -24.39
N ALA A 24 -7.81 -5.61 -24.21
CA ALA A 24 -6.70 -5.23 -25.06
C ALA A 24 -6.91 -5.68 -26.51
N ASN A 25 -7.36 -6.92 -26.71
CA ASN A 25 -7.71 -7.46 -28.01
C ASN A 25 -8.87 -6.71 -28.65
N GLU A 26 -9.87 -6.30 -27.87
CA GLU A 26 -10.98 -5.47 -28.33
C GLU A 26 -10.52 -4.10 -28.84
N ARG A 27 -9.58 -3.42 -28.16
CA ARG A 27 -8.99 -2.17 -28.68
C ARG A 27 -8.27 -2.38 -30.01
N VAL A 28 -7.52 -3.47 -30.13
CA VAL A 28 -6.81 -3.80 -31.37
C VAL A 28 -7.81 -4.06 -32.49
N ALA A 29 -8.88 -4.80 -32.21
CA ALA A 29 -9.97 -5.03 -33.15
C ALA A 29 -10.65 -3.73 -33.60
N LEU A 30 -11.02 -2.84 -32.66
CA LEU A 30 -11.62 -1.54 -32.98
C LEU A 30 -10.68 -0.64 -33.81
N ARG A 31 -9.38 -0.61 -33.48
CA ARG A 31 -8.37 0.12 -34.28
C ARG A 31 -8.27 -0.43 -35.69
N SER A 32 -8.24 -1.76 -35.85
CA SER A 32 -8.22 -2.38 -37.17
C SER A 32 -9.50 -2.08 -37.97
N GLN A 33 -10.64 -2.01 -37.30
CA GLN A 33 -11.92 -1.65 -37.90
C GLN A 33 -11.95 -0.19 -38.37
N ILE A 34 -11.38 0.74 -37.61
CA ILE A 34 -11.22 2.15 -38.02
C ILE A 34 -10.39 2.24 -39.30
N VAL A 35 -9.20 1.63 -39.33
CA VAL A 35 -8.33 1.67 -40.52
C VAL A 35 -9.04 1.11 -41.75
N ARG A 36 -9.78 0.02 -41.60
CA ARG A 36 -10.57 -0.57 -42.69
C ARG A 36 -11.69 0.38 -43.16
N LEU A 37 -12.44 0.95 -42.22
CA LEU A 37 -13.54 1.87 -42.53
C LEU A 37 -13.03 3.18 -43.14
N GLU A 38 -11.86 3.67 -42.74
CA GLU A 38 -11.21 4.84 -43.35
C GLU A 38 -10.81 4.57 -44.81
N GLY A 39 -10.31 3.36 -45.11
CA GLY A 39 -10.08 2.92 -46.49
C GLY A 39 -11.37 2.88 -47.31
N GLN A 40 -12.43 2.30 -46.76
CA GLN A 40 -13.75 2.27 -47.40
C GLN A 40 -14.36 3.66 -47.59
N HIS A 41 -14.14 4.57 -46.64
CA HIS A 41 -14.58 5.97 -46.73
C HIS A 41 -13.89 6.68 -47.88
N ALA A 42 -12.57 6.56 -48.01
CA ALA A 42 -11.81 7.14 -49.11
C ALA A 42 -12.30 6.63 -50.48
N GLU A 43 -12.56 5.32 -50.59
CA GLU A 43 -13.13 4.73 -51.81
C GLU A 43 -14.55 5.22 -52.09
N ALA A 44 -15.40 5.34 -51.07
CA ALA A 44 -16.77 5.83 -51.18
C ALA A 44 -16.82 7.32 -51.57
N VAL A 45 -15.91 8.15 -51.05
CA VAL A 45 -15.74 9.55 -51.44
C VAL A 45 -15.34 9.64 -52.92
N ALA A 46 -14.36 8.85 -53.35
CA ALA A 46 -13.96 8.82 -54.76
C ALA A 46 -15.10 8.30 -55.67
N ALA A 47 -15.95 7.39 -55.20
CA ALA A 47 -17.13 6.93 -55.93
C ALA A 47 -18.23 8.01 -56.00
N ARG A 48 -18.47 8.72 -54.90
CA ARG A 48 -19.39 9.87 -54.82
C ARG A 48 -18.98 10.96 -55.81
N ASP A 49 -17.71 11.36 -55.81
CA ASP A 49 -17.23 12.44 -56.68
C ASP A 49 -17.36 12.06 -58.16
N ARG A 50 -17.08 10.80 -58.51
CA ARG A 50 -17.34 10.27 -59.86
C ARG A 50 -18.83 10.27 -60.22
N ALA A 51 -19.71 9.90 -59.29
CA ALA A 51 -21.15 9.89 -59.52
C ALA A 51 -21.73 11.30 -59.68
N ILE A 52 -21.26 12.28 -58.89
CA ILE A 52 -21.62 13.70 -59.01
C ILE A 52 -21.17 14.25 -60.37
N ALA A 53 -19.94 13.97 -60.77
CA ALA A 53 -19.42 14.39 -62.08
C ALA A 53 -20.24 13.82 -63.24
N ARG A 54 -20.62 12.54 -63.16
CA ARG A 54 -21.50 11.91 -64.18
C ARG A 54 -22.90 12.52 -64.21
N LYS A 55 -23.50 12.77 -63.04
CA LYS A 55 -24.80 13.46 -62.92
C LYS A 55 -24.78 14.84 -63.56
N ALA A 56 -23.68 15.58 -63.43
CA ALA A 56 -23.52 16.91 -64.03
C ALA A 56 -23.45 16.89 -65.56
N VAL A 57 -22.95 15.80 -66.17
CA VAL A 57 -22.82 15.66 -67.63
C VAL A 57 -24.05 15.01 -68.28
N ASP A 58 -24.57 13.94 -67.69
CA ASP A 58 -25.66 13.14 -68.25
C ASP A 58 -27.05 13.68 -67.86
N GLY A 59 -27.21 14.20 -66.64
CA GLY A 59 -28.48 14.78 -66.17
C GLY A 59 -29.65 13.79 -65.99
N SER A 60 -29.49 12.53 -66.38
CA SER A 60 -30.52 11.47 -66.33
C SER A 60 -30.98 11.12 -64.91
N GLU A 61 -32.20 10.59 -64.78
CA GLU A 61 -32.70 10.09 -63.48
C GLU A 61 -31.83 8.96 -62.92
N ALA A 62 -31.30 8.09 -63.78
CA ALA A 62 -30.37 7.04 -63.39
C ALA A 62 -29.08 7.63 -62.79
N ALA A 63 -28.52 8.68 -63.39
CA ALA A 63 -27.35 9.37 -62.85
C ALA A 63 -27.65 10.10 -61.53
N ARG A 64 -28.87 10.63 -61.35
CA ARG A 64 -29.32 11.20 -60.07
C ARG A 64 -29.39 10.13 -58.98
N ALA A 65 -30.07 9.02 -59.24
CA ALA A 65 -30.18 7.91 -58.29
C ALA A 65 -28.81 7.34 -57.89
N ALA A 66 -27.88 7.21 -58.84
CA ALA A 66 -26.51 6.76 -58.55
C ALA A 66 -25.74 7.75 -57.65
N SER A 67 -25.89 9.05 -57.88
CA SER A 67 -25.30 10.09 -57.01
C SER A 67 -25.85 10.03 -55.60
N ASP A 68 -27.17 9.93 -55.45
CA ASP A 68 -27.82 9.93 -54.13
C ASP A 68 -27.46 8.65 -53.35
N ALA A 69 -27.36 7.51 -54.03
CA ALA A 69 -26.88 6.26 -53.44
C ALA A 69 -25.42 6.36 -52.97
N ALA A 70 -24.55 7.01 -53.74
CA ALA A 70 -23.15 7.20 -53.38
C ALA A 70 -22.97 8.17 -52.19
N ILE A 71 -23.77 9.24 -52.12
CA ILE A 71 -23.81 10.14 -50.96
C ILE A 71 -24.27 9.36 -49.72
N GLY A 72 -25.35 8.58 -49.83
CA GLY A 72 -25.84 7.75 -48.73
C GLY A 72 -24.83 6.71 -48.25
N ALA A 73 -23.98 6.18 -49.14
CA ALA A 73 -22.90 5.27 -48.76
C ALA A 73 -21.83 5.96 -47.91
N VAL A 74 -21.41 7.17 -48.28
CA VAL A 74 -20.44 7.96 -47.49
C VAL A 74 -21.00 8.26 -46.10
N ILE A 75 -22.25 8.72 -46.00
CA ILE A 75 -22.89 9.05 -44.72
C ILE A 75 -22.97 7.82 -43.80
N ARG A 76 -23.30 6.64 -44.33
CA ARG A 76 -23.33 5.40 -43.54
C ARG A 76 -21.95 5.04 -43.00
N ILE A 77 -20.91 5.12 -43.83
CA ILE A 77 -19.53 4.81 -43.40
C ILE A 77 -19.05 5.83 -42.36
N GLU A 78 -19.38 7.12 -42.50
CA GLU A 78 -19.07 8.15 -41.50
C GLU A 78 -19.73 7.86 -40.15
N ALA A 79 -21.02 7.51 -40.16
CA ALA A 79 -21.73 7.15 -38.93
C ALA A 79 -21.13 5.90 -38.25
N GLU A 80 -20.72 4.89 -39.03
CA GLU A 80 -20.02 3.71 -38.51
C GLU A 80 -18.65 4.07 -37.93
N LEU A 81 -17.87 4.93 -38.61
CA LEU A 81 -16.58 5.42 -38.11
C LEU A 81 -16.73 6.14 -36.78
N ASP A 82 -17.71 7.04 -36.66
CA ASP A 82 -17.97 7.77 -35.42
C ASP A 82 -18.39 6.84 -34.28
N GLY A 83 -19.22 5.83 -34.57
CA GLY A 83 -19.60 4.80 -33.61
C GLY A 83 -18.39 4.01 -33.09
N VAL A 84 -17.52 3.54 -33.99
CA VAL A 84 -16.33 2.76 -33.63
C VAL A 84 -15.30 3.63 -32.88
N ARG A 85 -15.11 4.89 -33.29
CA ARG A 85 -14.23 5.84 -32.59
C ARG A 85 -14.73 6.16 -31.18
N SER A 86 -16.03 6.34 -31.02
CA SER A 86 -16.65 6.55 -29.70
C SER A 86 -16.49 5.33 -28.79
N ALA A 87 -16.68 4.11 -29.32
CA ALA A 87 -16.43 2.88 -28.58
C ALA A 87 -14.97 2.76 -28.14
N LEU A 88 -14.01 3.04 -29.04
CA LEU A 88 -12.59 3.03 -28.72
C LEU A 88 -12.21 4.07 -27.66
N ALA A 89 -12.78 5.29 -27.73
CA ALA A 89 -12.54 6.35 -26.76
C ALA A 89 -13.04 5.95 -25.36
N ARG A 90 -14.25 5.39 -25.26
CA ARG A 90 -14.81 4.89 -23.99
C ARG A 90 -13.93 3.80 -23.37
N LEU A 91 -13.51 2.82 -24.19
CA LEU A 91 -12.71 1.70 -23.70
C LEU A 91 -11.29 2.13 -23.31
N THR A 92 -10.77 3.19 -23.93
CA THR A 92 -9.48 3.81 -23.55
C THR A 92 -9.61 4.53 -22.21
N ALA A 93 -10.64 5.37 -22.04
CA ALA A 93 -10.90 6.08 -20.79
C ALA A 93 -11.12 5.12 -19.61
N GLN A 94 -11.88 4.03 -19.82
CA GLN A 94 -12.06 2.98 -18.81
C GLN A 94 -10.74 2.29 -18.43
N ALA A 95 -9.84 2.07 -19.39
CA ALA A 95 -8.54 1.46 -19.09
C ALA A 95 -7.65 2.38 -18.24
N GLU A 96 -7.67 3.69 -18.53
CA GLU A 96 -6.93 4.70 -17.75
C GLU A 96 -7.48 4.82 -16.34
N ALA A 97 -8.80 4.97 -16.18
CA ALA A 97 -9.46 5.03 -14.87
C ALA A 97 -9.17 3.79 -14.02
N ASN A 98 -9.20 2.60 -14.62
CA ASN A 98 -8.88 1.35 -13.91
C ASN A 98 -7.39 1.26 -13.52
N ALA A 99 -6.47 1.79 -14.33
CA ALA A 99 -5.05 1.85 -13.99
C ALA A 99 -4.80 2.78 -12.80
N GLU A 100 -5.44 3.95 -12.79
CA GLU A 100 -5.38 4.90 -11.67
C GLU A 100 -5.97 4.29 -10.39
N ALA A 101 -7.15 3.68 -10.46
CA ALA A 101 -7.77 3.00 -9.33
C ALA A 101 -6.89 1.86 -8.79
N SER A 102 -6.24 1.08 -9.67
CA SER A 102 -5.29 0.03 -9.27
C SER A 102 -4.06 0.60 -8.55
N ALA A 103 -3.49 1.69 -9.05
CA ALA A 103 -2.35 2.36 -8.42
C ALA A 103 -2.71 2.89 -7.02
N LEU A 104 -3.88 3.54 -6.89
CA LEU A 104 -4.40 4.02 -5.61
C LEU A 104 -4.63 2.86 -4.63
N ASN A 105 -5.22 1.75 -5.09
CA ASN A 105 -5.44 0.57 -4.25
C ASN A 105 -4.13 -0.08 -3.78
N LYS A 106 -3.10 -0.12 -4.64
CA LYS A 106 -1.76 -0.60 -4.24
C LYS A 106 -1.12 0.32 -3.20
N ALA A 107 -1.19 1.64 -3.40
CA ALA A 107 -0.68 2.61 -2.44
C ALA A 107 -1.42 2.47 -1.09
N ALA A 108 -2.74 2.35 -1.11
CA ALA A 108 -3.54 2.15 0.08
C ALA A 108 -3.18 0.85 0.82
N ALA A 109 -2.93 -0.24 0.08
CA ALA A 109 -2.48 -1.50 0.67
C ALA A 109 -1.10 -1.38 1.32
N GLN A 110 -0.17 -0.65 0.71
CA GLN A 110 1.16 -0.39 1.28
C GLN A 110 1.05 0.43 2.59
N VAL A 111 0.22 1.47 2.61
CA VAL A 111 -0.02 2.26 3.82
C VAL A 111 -0.65 1.41 4.93
N LYS A 112 -1.62 0.54 4.62
CA LYS A 112 -2.20 -0.39 5.60
C LYS A 112 -1.19 -1.38 6.15
N ALA A 113 -0.35 -1.98 5.29
CA ALA A 113 0.70 -2.89 5.72
C ALA A 113 1.75 -2.19 6.61
N ALA A 114 2.11 -0.95 6.26
CA ALA A 114 3.01 -0.14 7.06
C ALA A 114 2.39 0.23 8.42
N ALA A 115 1.10 0.56 8.46
CA ALA A 115 0.36 0.83 9.70
C ALA A 115 0.27 -0.43 10.58
N GLN A 116 0.07 -1.61 10.00
CA GLN A 116 0.11 -2.87 10.76
C GLN A 116 1.49 -3.10 11.36
N THR A 117 2.55 -2.91 10.58
CA THR A 117 3.94 -3.03 11.07
C THR A 117 4.20 -2.06 12.23
N ALA A 118 3.68 -0.83 12.14
CA ALA A 118 3.75 0.14 13.23
C ALA A 118 3.02 -0.32 14.50
N GLN A 119 1.84 -0.92 14.36
CA GLN A 119 1.11 -1.50 15.51
C GLN A 119 1.88 -2.66 16.15
N ASP A 120 2.50 -3.52 15.34
CA ASP A 120 3.34 -4.61 15.85
C ASP A 120 4.58 -4.07 16.60
N MET A 121 5.21 -3.01 16.08
CA MET A 121 6.30 -2.32 16.77
C MET A 121 5.86 -1.71 18.10
N LEU A 122 4.64 -1.15 18.18
CA LEU A 122 4.07 -0.64 19.43
C LEU A 122 3.86 -1.76 20.46
N ALA A 123 3.36 -2.92 20.02
CA ALA A 123 3.19 -4.08 20.88
C ALA A 123 4.54 -4.56 21.45
N LEU A 124 5.55 -4.71 20.59
CA LEU A 124 6.91 -5.09 21.00
C LEU A 124 7.55 -4.06 21.94
N ALA A 125 7.34 -2.77 21.68
CA ALA A 125 7.80 -1.71 22.59
C ALA A 125 7.14 -1.82 23.97
N GLY A 126 5.85 -2.19 24.02
CA GLY A 126 5.12 -2.45 25.26
C GLY A 126 5.66 -3.65 26.04
N GLU A 127 5.95 -4.76 25.35
CA GLU A 127 6.56 -5.94 25.97
C GLU A 127 7.95 -5.64 26.54
N ALA A 128 8.76 -4.88 25.80
CA ALA A 128 10.09 -4.46 26.24
C ALA A 128 10.03 -3.55 27.48
N ASP A 129 9.09 -2.61 27.53
CA ASP A 129 8.88 -1.72 28.68
C ASP A 129 8.44 -2.50 29.94
N ALA A 130 7.54 -3.48 29.77
CA ALA A 130 7.11 -4.36 30.85
C ALA A 130 8.28 -5.22 31.39
N ALA A 131 9.10 -5.78 30.49
CA ALA A 131 10.28 -6.56 30.87
C ALA A 131 11.32 -5.72 31.63
N LEU A 132 11.55 -4.48 31.18
CA LEU A 132 12.46 -3.54 31.87
C LEU A 132 11.93 -3.19 33.27
N THR A 133 10.63 -2.94 33.40
CA THR A 133 9.98 -2.68 34.69
C THR A 133 10.13 -3.85 35.65
N ALA A 134 9.90 -5.08 35.17
CA ALA A 134 10.09 -6.30 35.96
C ALA A 134 11.55 -6.50 36.40
N PHE A 135 12.51 -6.24 35.50
CA PHE A 135 13.93 -6.30 35.81
C PHE A 135 14.32 -5.30 36.93
N VAL A 136 13.88 -4.05 36.83
CA VAL A 136 14.15 -3.02 37.84
C VAL A 136 13.58 -3.43 39.20
N ALA A 137 12.36 -3.98 39.23
CA ALA A 137 11.75 -4.47 40.47
C ALA A 137 12.52 -5.64 41.09
N ALA A 138 12.90 -6.64 40.29
CA ALA A 138 13.69 -7.79 40.74
C ALA A 138 15.08 -7.35 41.26
N HIS A 139 15.71 -6.39 40.58
CA HIS A 139 17.00 -5.85 40.98
C HIS A 139 16.92 -5.13 42.34
N ARG A 140 15.88 -4.33 42.57
CA ARG A 140 15.64 -3.68 43.86
C ARG A 140 15.44 -4.70 44.98
N ALA A 141 14.62 -5.72 44.74
CA ALA A 141 14.38 -6.79 45.71
C ALA A 141 15.68 -7.57 46.05
N LEU A 142 16.55 -7.79 45.06
CA LEU A 142 17.86 -8.41 45.28
C LEU A 142 18.76 -7.51 46.16
N GLY A 143 18.79 -6.21 45.91
CA GLY A 143 19.51 -5.24 46.74
C GLY A 143 19.03 -5.23 48.19
N GLU A 144 17.72 -5.27 48.41
CA GLU A 144 17.11 -5.36 49.74
C GLU A 144 17.51 -6.66 50.46
N LYS A 145 17.47 -7.81 49.77
CA LYS A 145 17.92 -9.10 50.34
C LYS A 145 19.41 -9.09 50.68
N LEU A 146 20.24 -8.45 49.86
CA LEU A 146 21.67 -8.33 50.14
C LEU A 146 21.96 -7.40 51.33
N ALA A 147 21.18 -6.33 51.51
CA ALA A 147 21.26 -5.48 52.69
C ALA A 147 20.87 -6.25 53.96
N VAL A 148 19.82 -7.07 53.90
CA VAL A 148 19.42 -7.96 55.00
C VAL A 148 20.53 -8.97 55.31
N LEU A 149 21.09 -9.63 54.29
CA LEU A 149 22.19 -10.59 54.47
C LEU A 149 23.42 -9.93 55.09
N HIS A 150 23.78 -8.72 54.66
CA HIS A 150 24.86 -7.94 55.26
C HIS A 150 24.58 -7.58 56.74
N GLY A 151 23.33 -7.25 57.09
CA GLY A 151 22.96 -6.98 58.49
C GLY A 151 22.97 -8.22 59.39
N LEU A 152 22.72 -9.41 58.84
CA LEU A 152 22.69 -10.68 59.56
C LEU A 152 24.05 -11.38 59.63
N ALA A 153 24.96 -11.07 58.71
CA ALA A 153 26.27 -11.69 58.68
C ALA A 153 27.11 -11.26 59.91
N PRO A 154 27.88 -12.18 60.51
CA PRO A 154 28.87 -11.79 61.51
C PRO A 154 29.96 -10.91 60.87
N SER A 155 30.34 -9.83 61.55
CA SER A 155 31.27 -8.80 61.04
C SER A 155 32.58 -9.35 60.45
N ARG A 156 33.11 -10.44 61.02
CA ARG A 156 34.31 -11.15 60.52
C ARG A 156 34.19 -11.68 59.07
N PHE A 157 32.98 -11.82 58.55
CA PHE A 157 32.74 -12.29 57.18
C PHE A 157 32.43 -11.16 56.19
N HIS A 158 32.32 -9.91 56.66
CA HIS A 158 31.91 -8.80 55.79
C HIS A 158 32.96 -8.48 54.72
N ASP A 159 34.24 -8.50 55.09
CA ASP A 159 35.33 -8.21 54.14
C ASP A 159 35.43 -9.29 53.06
N GLY A 160 35.20 -10.56 53.40
CA GLY A 160 35.28 -11.69 52.47
C GLY A 160 34.03 -11.87 51.59
N LEU A 161 32.84 -11.52 52.07
CA LEU A 161 31.57 -11.69 51.32
C LEU A 161 31.14 -10.42 50.57
N PHE A 162 31.48 -9.24 51.09
CA PHE A 162 30.96 -7.96 50.62
C PHE A 162 32.07 -6.96 50.26
N GLY A 163 33.34 -7.39 50.30
CA GLY A 163 34.47 -6.60 49.83
C GLY A 163 34.84 -5.40 50.71
N GLY A 164 34.43 -5.37 51.97
CA GLY A 164 34.89 -4.36 52.93
C GLY A 164 34.10 -3.04 52.95
N GLY A 165 32.80 -3.09 52.66
CA GLY A 165 31.88 -1.99 52.98
C GLY A 165 30.59 -1.99 52.14
N ASN A 166 29.53 -1.41 52.70
CA ASN A 166 28.18 -1.31 52.10
C ASN A 166 28.16 -0.78 50.65
N GLY A 167 29.17 -0.01 50.22
CA GLY A 167 29.25 0.56 48.88
C GLY A 167 29.71 -0.40 47.78
N LEU A 168 30.51 -1.42 48.09
CA LEU A 168 31.11 -2.30 47.07
C LEU A 168 30.12 -3.34 46.54
N THR A 169 29.27 -3.89 47.40
CA THR A 169 28.21 -4.85 47.00
C THR A 169 27.13 -4.18 46.14
N GLN A 170 26.71 -2.96 46.49
CA GLN A 170 25.80 -2.17 45.66
C GLN A 170 26.44 -1.78 44.32
N ALA A 171 27.74 -1.41 44.31
CA ALA A 171 28.46 -1.09 43.09
C ALA A 171 28.63 -2.32 42.16
N LEU A 172 28.87 -3.51 42.72
CA LEU A 172 28.99 -4.76 41.96
C LEU A 172 27.64 -5.19 41.38
N LEU A 173 26.56 -5.11 42.15
CA LEU A 173 25.18 -5.32 41.66
C LEU A 173 24.84 -4.36 40.52
N ALA A 174 25.12 -3.07 40.71
CA ALA A 174 24.87 -2.06 39.71
C ALA A 174 25.71 -2.30 38.44
N THR A 175 26.94 -2.77 38.59
CA THR A 175 27.82 -3.10 37.46
C THR A 175 27.37 -4.37 36.74
N ALA A 176 26.92 -5.40 37.46
CA ALA A 176 26.37 -6.63 36.88
C ALA A 176 25.06 -6.36 36.11
N ALA A 177 24.17 -5.53 36.66
CA ALA A 177 22.97 -5.07 35.96
C ALA A 177 23.31 -4.25 34.71
N LYS A 178 24.31 -3.36 34.81
CA LYS A 178 24.80 -2.56 33.68
C LYS A 178 25.40 -3.43 32.57
N ASN A 179 26.13 -4.49 32.95
CA ASN A 179 26.73 -5.44 32.01
C ASN A 179 25.68 -6.35 31.36
N GLN A 180 24.63 -6.78 32.08
CA GLN A 180 23.53 -7.54 31.49
C GLN A 180 22.70 -6.71 30.51
N LEU A 181 22.44 -5.44 30.81
CA LEU A 181 21.81 -4.50 29.87
C LEU A 181 22.68 -4.26 28.64
N ALA A 182 23.99 -4.07 28.83
CA ALA A 182 24.95 -3.88 27.74
C ALA A 182 25.11 -5.14 26.85
N ALA A 183 25.06 -6.34 27.43
CA ALA A 183 25.11 -7.61 26.69
C ALA A 183 23.86 -7.86 25.84
N GLY A 184 22.70 -7.29 26.21
CA GLY A 184 21.48 -7.27 25.40
C GLY A 184 21.44 -6.18 24.32
N GLY A 185 22.55 -5.46 24.07
CA GLY A 185 22.62 -4.37 23.10
C GLY A 185 22.08 -3.02 23.59
N ILE A 186 21.63 -2.92 24.85
CA ILE A 186 21.12 -1.69 25.46
C ILE A 186 22.27 -1.02 26.23
N VAL A 187 22.92 -0.02 25.63
CA VAL A 187 24.00 0.73 26.29
C VAL A 187 23.42 1.65 27.38
N PRO A 188 23.71 1.44 28.68
CA PRO A 188 23.22 2.32 29.72
C PRO A 188 24.15 3.54 29.81
N ARG A 189 23.73 4.67 29.25
CA ARG A 189 24.39 5.95 29.54
C ARG A 189 24.04 6.40 30.96
N ALA A 190 25.05 6.25 31.81
CA ALA A 190 25.36 6.84 33.11
C ALA A 190 24.18 7.28 34.00
N ALA A 191 24.09 6.63 35.17
CA ALA A 191 23.43 7.09 36.40
C ALA A 191 21.95 7.51 36.26
N PHE A 192 21.04 6.73 36.84
CA PHE A 192 19.62 7.08 37.03
C PHE A 192 19.41 8.58 37.34
N PRO A 193 18.41 9.28 36.80
CA PRO A 193 17.25 8.86 36.03
C PRO A 193 17.48 9.04 34.53
N ASN A 194 17.00 8.12 33.71
CA ASN A 194 16.88 8.44 32.30
C ASN A 194 15.41 8.67 31.93
N PRO A 195 15.05 9.83 31.34
CA PRO A 195 13.85 9.94 30.53
C PRO A 195 13.80 8.97 29.33
N ILE A 196 14.68 7.95 29.22
CA ILE A 196 14.56 6.77 28.34
C ILE A 196 13.15 6.13 28.43
N ALA A 197 12.48 6.29 29.57
CA ALA A 197 11.12 5.84 29.82
C ALA A 197 10.02 6.93 29.62
N ALA A 198 10.34 8.10 29.04
CA ALA A 198 9.34 8.91 28.34
C ALA A 198 8.95 8.10 27.10
N THR A 199 7.99 7.22 27.36
CA THR A 199 7.80 5.86 26.86
C THR A 199 8.27 5.61 25.43
N LEU A 200 9.02 4.52 25.25
CA LEU A 200 9.37 3.96 23.93
C LEU A 200 8.09 3.74 23.09
N ILE A 201 6.99 3.38 23.77
CA ILE A 201 5.62 3.38 23.24
C ILE A 201 5.21 4.77 22.73
N ALA A 202 5.34 5.84 23.52
CA ALA A 202 5.01 7.21 23.08
C ALA A 202 5.91 7.71 21.94
N ALA A 203 7.18 7.29 21.89
CA ALA A 203 8.07 7.61 20.78
C ALA A 203 7.62 6.90 19.49
N VAL A 204 7.38 5.59 19.54
CA VAL A 204 6.85 4.84 18.40
C VAL A 204 5.49 5.40 17.99
N GLU A 205 4.59 5.65 18.93
CA GLU A 205 3.24 6.19 18.69
C GLU A 205 3.31 7.57 18.04
N HIS A 206 4.21 8.45 18.50
CA HIS A 206 4.40 9.76 17.89
C HIS A 206 4.83 9.68 16.42
N PHE A 207 5.74 8.77 16.08
CA PHE A 207 6.25 8.62 14.71
C PHE A 207 5.31 7.84 13.79
N THR A 208 4.47 6.95 14.34
CA THR A 208 3.60 6.08 13.54
C THR A 208 2.15 6.54 13.47
N LYS A 209 1.71 7.44 14.35
CA LYS A 209 0.33 7.93 14.39
C LYS A 209 -0.18 8.51 13.07
N PRO A 210 0.56 9.36 12.33
CA PRO A 210 0.10 9.87 11.04
C PRO A 210 -0.19 8.76 10.02
N LEU A 211 0.66 7.72 10.01
CA LEU A 211 0.54 6.57 9.13
C LEU A 211 -0.70 5.71 9.46
N ILE A 212 -0.99 5.52 10.75
CA ILE A 212 -2.15 4.77 11.24
C ILE A 212 -3.45 5.53 10.94
N GLU A 213 -3.47 6.85 11.14
CA GLU A 213 -4.62 7.71 10.82
C GLU A 213 -4.91 7.73 9.32
N GLU A 214 -3.87 7.82 8.49
CA GLU A 214 -3.98 7.75 7.03
C GLU A 214 -4.52 6.38 6.58
N ALA A 215 -4.01 5.28 7.15
CA ALA A 215 -4.52 3.92 6.90
C ALA A 215 -6.01 3.75 7.23
N ALA A 216 -6.49 4.40 8.30
CA ALA A 216 -7.88 4.33 8.75
C ALA A 216 -8.84 5.10 7.83
N GLY A 217 -8.36 6.18 7.19
CA GLY A 217 -9.14 6.98 6.24
C GLY A 217 -9.20 6.42 4.82
N LEU A 218 -8.35 5.43 4.48
CA LEU A 218 -8.23 4.89 3.13
C LEU A 218 -9.37 3.93 2.77
N GLN A 219 -10.26 4.38 1.89
CA GLN A 219 -11.25 3.56 1.22
C GLN A 219 -10.69 3.00 -0.10
N PRO A 220 -11.06 1.76 -0.47
CA PRO A 220 -10.68 1.22 -1.77
C PRO A 220 -11.31 2.06 -2.88
N ALA A 221 -10.51 2.45 -3.86
CA ALA A 221 -11.01 3.13 -5.04
C ALA A 221 -11.95 2.18 -5.81
N PRO A 222 -13.13 2.65 -6.26
CA PRO A 222 -14.02 1.83 -7.07
C PRO A 222 -13.29 1.39 -8.34
N VAL A 223 -13.33 0.10 -8.60
CA VAL A 223 -12.88 -0.48 -9.88
C VAL A 223 -14.15 -0.82 -10.63
N ASP A 224 -14.34 -0.27 -11.83
CA ASP A 224 -15.51 -0.61 -12.65
C ASP A 224 -15.43 -2.09 -13.05
N ARG A 225 -16.33 -2.88 -12.45
CA ARG A 225 -16.51 -4.31 -12.70
C ARG A 225 -17.69 -4.50 -13.66
N ASP A 226 -17.52 -4.05 -14.89
CA ASP A 226 -18.40 -4.41 -16.01
C ASP A 226 -17.80 -5.53 -16.86
#